data_AF-A0A1M4S377-F1
#
_entry.id   AF-A0A1M4S377-F1
#
_cell.length_a   1.000
_cell.length_b   1.000
_cell.length_c   1.000
_cell.angle_alpha   90.00
_cell.angle_beta   90.00
_cell.angle_gamma   90.00
#
_symmetry.space_group_name_H-M   'P 1'
#
loop_
_entity.id
_entity.type
_entity.pdbx_description
1 polymer ?
#
loop_
_entity_poly.entity_id
_entity_poly.type
_entity_poly.pdbx_seq_one_letter_code
_entity_poly.pdbx_strand_id
1 'polypeptide(L)'
;MAEVTAEAAEAVCTTASAAPRMRSAARRARRIRAGLARARGLWRDFTGESAYDRYVERHRREHPDHAPMSARQWWRARADFDESNVSAGCC
;
A
#
# COMPACT_ATOMS: atom_id res chain seq x y z
N MET A 1 -52.34 20.99 -38.59
CA MET A 1 -50.95 20.97 -39.12
C MET A 1 -49.98 21.21 -37.96
N ALA A 2 -49.98 20.33 -36.95
CA ALA A 2 -49.21 20.51 -35.72
C ALA A 2 -49.02 19.16 -35.01
N GLU A 3 -48.33 18.20 -35.62
CA GLU A 3 -48.17 16.85 -35.03
C GLU A 3 -46.95 16.12 -35.64
N VAL A 4 -45.73 16.68 -35.55
CA VAL A 4 -44.52 15.93 -35.99
C VAL A 4 -43.28 16.11 -35.09
N THR A 5 -43.27 17.00 -34.09
CA THR A 5 -42.04 17.24 -33.29
C THR A 5 -41.94 16.45 -31.98
N ALA A 6 -42.81 15.46 -31.73
CA ALA A 6 -42.87 14.77 -30.44
C ALA A 6 -42.03 13.48 -30.35
N GLU A 7 -41.50 12.95 -31.46
CA GLU A 7 -40.93 11.59 -31.47
C GLU A 7 -39.41 11.49 -31.19
N ALA A 8 -38.69 12.62 -31.16
CA ALA A 8 -37.22 12.60 -31.00
C ALA A 8 -36.72 12.58 -29.53
N ALA A 9 -37.60 12.66 -28.54
CA ALA A 9 -37.21 12.78 -27.13
C ALA A 9 -37.00 11.42 -26.41
N GLU A 10 -37.41 10.30 -27.00
CA GLU A 10 -37.50 9.03 -26.25
C GLU A 10 -36.27 8.13 -26.34
N ALA A 11 -35.27 8.45 -27.17
CA ALA A 11 -34.08 7.59 -27.36
C ALA A 11 -32.96 7.81 -26.32
N VAL A 12 -33.03 8.82 -25.46
CA VAL A 12 -31.96 9.14 -24.49
C VAL A 12 -32.06 8.37 -23.16
N CYS A 13 -33.17 7.70 -22.86
CA CYS A 13 -33.43 7.21 -21.49
C CYS A 13 -33.28 5.69 -21.26
N THR A 14 -32.43 4.96 -21.99
CA THR A 14 -32.23 3.51 -21.71
C THR A 14 -30.77 3.05 -21.83
N THR A 15 -29.84 3.72 -21.15
CA THR A 15 -28.52 3.12 -20.84
C THR A 15 -28.15 3.16 -19.36
N ALA A 16 -29.02 3.71 -18.50
CA ALA A 16 -28.67 3.96 -17.09
C ALA A 16 -28.73 2.72 -16.16
N SER A 17 -29.36 1.60 -16.56
CA SER A 17 -29.80 0.58 -15.58
C SER A 17 -28.82 -0.59 -15.31
N ALA A 18 -27.83 -0.86 -16.17
CA ALA A 18 -26.86 -1.95 -15.93
C ALA A 18 -25.70 -1.57 -14.99
N ALA A 19 -25.47 -0.27 -14.76
CA ALA A 19 -24.24 0.23 -14.16
C ALA A 19 -24.12 0.23 -12.60
N PRO A 20 -25.17 0.11 -11.75
CA PRO A 20 -24.99 0.23 -10.30
C PRO A 20 -24.27 -0.98 -9.67
N ARG A 21 -24.46 -2.19 -10.21
CA ARG A 21 -23.79 -3.42 -9.74
C ARG A 21 -22.29 -3.42 -10.06
N MET A 22 -21.91 -2.98 -11.26
CA MET A 22 -20.50 -2.85 -11.65
C MET A 22 -19.77 -1.74 -10.86
N ARG A 23 -20.42 -0.60 -10.63
CA ARG A 23 -19.85 0.48 -9.79
C ARG A 23 -19.64 0.04 -8.34
N SER A 24 -20.54 -0.78 -7.80
CA SER A 24 -20.40 -1.32 -6.45
C SER A 24 -19.36 -2.44 -6.36
N ALA A 25 -19.24 -3.30 -7.38
CA ALA A 25 -18.13 -4.26 -7.50
C ALA A 25 -16.76 -3.55 -7.60
N ALA A 26 -16.64 -2.52 -8.45
CA ALA A 26 -15.41 -1.73 -8.58
C ALA A 26 -15.03 -1.04 -7.27
N ARG A 27 -16.00 -0.50 -6.52
CA ARG A 27 -15.75 0.06 -5.18
C ARG A 27 -15.28 -0.99 -4.17
N ARG A 28 -15.88 -2.18 -4.15
CA ARG A 28 -15.45 -3.29 -3.29
C ARG A 28 -14.03 -3.73 -3.65
N ALA A 29 -13.73 -3.89 -4.94
CA ALA A 29 -12.39 -4.23 -5.42
C ALA A 29 -11.34 -3.17 -5.02
N ARG A 30 -11.68 -1.88 -5.06
CA ARG A 30 -10.79 -0.81 -4.57
C ARG A 30 -10.55 -0.92 -3.05
N ARG A 31 -11.59 -1.21 -2.27
CA ARG A 31 -11.46 -1.40 -0.80
C ARG A 31 -10.61 -2.63 -0.46
N ILE A 32 -10.81 -3.75 -1.16
CA ILE A 32 -10.01 -4.96 -0.99
C ILE A 32 -8.55 -4.69 -1.35
N ARG A 33 -8.28 -4.05 -2.49
CA ARG A 33 -6.91 -3.65 -2.88
C ARG A 33 -6.26 -2.73 -1.86
N ALA A 34 -7.00 -1.75 -1.35
CA ALA A 34 -6.50 -0.85 -0.29
C ALA A 34 -6.22 -1.61 1.01
N GLY A 35 -7.07 -2.57 1.39
CA GLY A 35 -6.86 -3.42 2.56
C GLY A 35 -5.63 -4.32 2.40
N LEU A 36 -5.47 -4.97 1.24
CA LEU A 36 -4.31 -5.81 0.93
C LEU A 36 -3.00 -5.00 0.90
N ALA A 37 -3.01 -3.78 0.37
CA ALA A 37 -1.84 -2.90 0.40
C ALA A 37 -1.41 -2.57 1.83
N ARG A 38 -2.37 -2.28 2.73
CA ARG A 38 -2.10 -2.06 4.15
C ARG A 38 -1.61 -3.31 4.85
N ALA A 39 -2.26 -4.46 4.62
CA ALA A 39 -1.85 -5.74 5.18
C ALA A 39 -0.44 -6.13 4.71
N ARG A 40 -0.10 -5.88 3.44
CA ARG A 40 1.25 -6.09 2.92
C ARG A 40 2.28 -5.18 3.58
N GLY A 41 1.95 -3.91 3.82
CA GLY A 41 2.80 -2.99 4.59
C GLY A 41 3.06 -3.54 5.99
N LEU A 42 1.99 -3.90 6.71
CA LEU A 42 2.08 -4.49 8.05
C LEU A 42 2.87 -5.80 8.07
N TRP A 43 2.70 -6.63 7.04
CA TRP A 43 3.45 -7.87 6.91
C TRP A 43 4.94 -7.62 6.66
N ARG A 44 5.31 -6.61 5.85
CA ARG A 44 6.71 -6.16 5.69
C ARG A 44 7.30 -5.62 6.99
N ASP A 45 6.48 -4.94 7.80
CA ASP A 45 6.88 -4.52 9.15
C ASP A 45 7.14 -5.71 10.07
N PHE A 46 6.31 -6.75 9.96
CA PHE A 46 6.41 -7.96 10.78
C PHE A 46 7.54 -8.90 10.35
N THR A 47 7.78 -9.05 9.05
CA THR A 47 8.91 -9.84 8.50
C THR A 47 10.25 -9.13 8.63
N GLY A 48 10.26 -7.88 9.11
CA GLY A 48 11.48 -7.09 9.25
C GLY A 48 12.00 -6.51 7.94
N GLU A 49 11.31 -6.72 6.80
CA GLU A 49 11.71 -6.13 5.51
C GLU A 49 11.72 -4.59 5.54
N SER A 50 10.93 -3.95 6.42
CA SER A 50 10.93 -2.49 6.62
C SER A 50 11.94 -1.99 7.66
N ALA A 51 12.74 -2.87 8.24
CA ALA A 51 13.69 -2.48 9.28
C ALA A 51 14.79 -1.53 8.74
N TYR A 52 15.15 -1.66 7.46
CA TYR A 52 16.02 -0.70 6.78
C TYR A 52 15.37 0.67 6.63
N ASP A 53 14.11 0.74 6.20
CA ASP A 53 13.39 2.02 6.04
C ASP A 53 13.26 2.75 7.38
N ARG A 54 13.00 2.02 8.47
CA ARG A 54 12.99 2.58 9.84
C ARG A 54 14.38 3.04 10.29
N TYR A 55 15.45 2.34 9.90
CA TYR A 55 16.82 2.79 10.13
C TYR A 55 17.09 4.10 9.40
N VAL A 56 16.76 4.21 8.12
CA VAL A 56 16.99 5.41 7.32
C VAL A 56 16.16 6.59 7.85
N GLU A 57 14.89 6.39 8.20
CA GLU A 57 14.05 7.44 8.77
C GLU A 57 14.64 7.99 10.08
N ARG A 58 15.09 7.12 10.98
CA ARG A 58 15.81 7.53 12.20
C ARG A 58 17.14 8.21 11.88
N HIS A 59 17.92 7.67 10.95
CA HIS A 59 19.20 8.24 10.54
C HIS A 59 19.03 9.65 9.94
N ARG A 60 17.97 9.88 9.15
CA ARG A 60 17.65 11.20 8.61
C ARG A 60 17.24 12.22 9.68
N ARG A 61 16.67 11.77 10.80
CA ARG A 61 16.30 12.62 11.94
C ARG A 61 17.50 12.95 12.82
N GLU A 62 18.35 11.97 13.09
CA GLU A 62 19.49 12.10 14.00
C GLU A 62 20.74 12.66 13.31
N HIS A 63 20.93 12.34 12.03
CA HIS A 63 22.10 12.70 11.22
C HIS A 63 21.68 13.20 9.85
N PRO A 64 21.18 14.45 9.74
CA PRO A 64 20.83 15.04 8.45
C PRO A 64 22.04 15.23 7.53
N ASP A 65 23.25 15.30 8.08
CA ASP A 65 24.48 15.65 7.36
C ASP A 65 25.27 14.44 6.81
N HIS A 66 24.83 13.20 7.08
CA HIS A 66 25.53 11.99 6.64
C HIS A 66 24.61 11.05 5.84
N ALA A 67 25.15 10.47 4.77
CA ALA A 67 24.40 9.52 3.94
C ALA A 67 24.18 8.19 4.69
N PRO A 68 22.96 7.64 4.73
CA PRO A 68 22.72 6.37 5.41
C PRO A 68 23.54 5.24 4.79
N MET A 69 23.93 4.28 5.62
CA MET A 69 24.62 3.07 5.18
C MET A 69 23.75 2.30 4.17
N SER A 70 24.37 1.61 3.19
CA SER A 70 23.62 0.83 2.21
C SER A 70 22.84 -0.32 2.86
N ALA A 71 21.69 -0.69 2.28
CA ALA A 71 20.83 -1.75 2.81
C ALA A 71 21.57 -3.06 3.05
N ARG A 72 22.46 -3.47 2.12
CA ARG A 72 23.23 -4.72 2.25
C ARG A 72 24.20 -4.68 3.44
N GLN A 73 24.89 -3.57 3.65
CA GLN A 73 25.81 -3.41 4.78
C GLN A 73 25.05 -3.40 6.10
N TRP A 74 23.89 -2.72 6.13
CA TRP A 74 23.02 -2.69 7.31
C TRP A 74 22.52 -4.09 7.68
N TRP A 75 22.12 -4.90 6.68
CA TRP A 75 21.70 -6.29 6.91
C TRP A 75 22.84 -7.17 7.44
N ARG A 76 24.06 -6.99 6.95
CA ARG A 76 25.23 -7.70 7.49
C ARG A 76 25.54 -7.30 8.93
N ALA A 77 25.65 -6.00 9.20
CA ALA A 77 25.89 -5.50 10.55
C ALA A 77 24.80 -5.94 11.54
N ARG A 78 23.55 -6.07 11.08
CA ARG A 78 22.45 -6.62 11.87
C ARG A 78 22.64 -8.11 12.17
N ALA A 79 23.01 -8.92 11.17
CA ALA A 79 23.29 -10.34 11.39
C ALA A 79 24.46 -10.55 12.35
N ASP A 80 25.56 -9.81 12.16
CA ASP A 80 26.72 -9.83 13.06
C ASP A 80 26.33 -9.41 14.48
N PHE A 81 25.48 -8.38 14.62
CA PHE A 81 24.94 -7.95 15.90
C PHE A 81 24.06 -9.04 16.53
N ASP A 82 23.14 -9.63 15.78
CA ASP A 82 22.26 -10.69 16.28
C ASP A 82 23.07 -11.92 16.74
N GLU A 83 24.12 -12.31 16.03
CA GLU A 83 25.05 -13.38 16.43
C GLU A 83 25.83 -13.03 17.72
N SER A 84 26.34 -11.79 17.81
CA SER A 84 27.09 -11.32 18.99
C SER A 84 26.22 -11.03 20.23
N ASN A 85 24.95 -10.71 20.00
CA ASN A 85 23.97 -10.30 21.00
C ASN A 85 22.93 -11.39 21.27
N VAL A 86 23.18 -12.64 20.82
CA VAL A 86 22.60 -13.81 21.47
C VAL A 86 23.21 -13.87 22.85
N SER A 87 22.53 -13.24 23.81
CA SER A 87 22.70 -13.54 25.22
C SER A 87 22.42 -15.03 25.38
N ALA A 88 23.45 -15.86 25.26
CA ALA A 88 23.44 -17.23 25.70
C ALA A 88 23.13 -17.16 27.19
N GLY A 89 21.84 -17.29 27.52
CA GLY A 89 21.37 -17.30 28.88
C GLY A 89 22.06 -18.44 29.62
N CYS A 90 23.03 -18.09 30.46
CA CYS A 90 23.47 -18.93 31.56
C CYS A 90 23.02 -18.23 32.83
N CYS A 91 21.80 -18.56 33.25
CA CYS A 91 21.35 -18.71 34.63
C CYS A 91 20.36 -19.88 34.64
#